data_AF-A0A8C0PF71-F1
#
_entry.id   AF-A0A8C0PF71-F1
#
_cell.length_a   1.000
_cell.length_b   1.000
_cell.length_c   1.000
_cell.angle_alpha   90.00
_cell.angle_beta   90.00
_cell.angle_gamma   90.00
#
_symmetry.space_group_name_H-M   'P 1'
#
loop_
_entity.id
_entity.type
_entity.pdbx_description
1 polymer ?
#
loop_
_entity_poly.entity_id
_entity_poly.type
_entity_poly.pdbx_seq_one_letter_code
_entity_poly.pdbx_strand_id
1 'polypeptide(L)'
;MSQFLGCGRSEQIPGVGVQWSRKYHTTNKLSTTKDSPQPVEEKVGAFTKIIEAMGFTGPLKYRCQMPDTFNSWFLITLLHVWMCLVRMKQEGRSGKYMCRIIVHFMWEDVEQRGRVMGVNSYILKKNMILMTNNFYAAILGYDEGILSDDHGLAAALWRTFFNQKCEDPRQLELLVEYVRKQMQYLDSMNGEDLLLTGEVSWRPLVEKNPQSILKPHSPTYNDEGL
;
A
#
# COMPACT_ATOMS: atom_id res chain seq x y z
N MET A 1 -19.22 -36.91 -55.00
CA MET A 1 -18.08 -36.50 -55.84
C MET A 1 -18.40 -35.11 -56.40
N SER A 2 -17.64 -34.08 -56.01
CA SER A 2 -17.14 -33.05 -56.92
C SER A 2 -16.31 -32.04 -56.12
N GLN A 3 -15.03 -32.01 -56.43
CA GLN A 3 -14.07 -30.97 -56.07
C GLN A 3 -13.96 -30.00 -57.26
N PHE A 4 -13.74 -28.71 -56.98
CA PHE A 4 -13.14 -27.70 -57.87
C PHE A 4 -12.39 -26.73 -56.92
N LEU A 5 -11.06 -26.61 -56.86
CA LEU A 5 -10.10 -26.00 -57.80
C LEU A 5 -10.61 -24.66 -58.36
N GLY A 6 -9.96 -23.50 -58.26
CA GLY A 6 -8.66 -23.08 -57.74
C GLY A 6 -8.32 -21.66 -58.25
N CYS A 7 -7.30 -21.03 -57.64
CA CYS A 7 -6.34 -20.06 -58.22
C CYS A 7 -6.80 -18.70 -58.80
N GLY A 8 -6.03 -17.63 -58.52
CA GLY A 8 -5.94 -16.46 -59.42
C GLY A 8 -5.62 -15.12 -58.76
N ARG A 9 -4.55 -14.46 -59.20
CA ARG A 9 -3.83 -13.32 -58.60
C ARG A 9 -4.10 -11.98 -59.32
N SER A 10 -3.94 -10.89 -58.56
CA SER A 10 -3.75 -9.43 -58.85
C SER A 10 -3.84 -8.83 -60.26
N GLU A 11 -4.35 -7.59 -60.33
CA GLU A 11 -3.89 -6.52 -61.24
C GLU A 11 -4.18 -5.11 -60.66
N GLN A 12 -3.53 -4.08 -61.19
CA GLN A 12 -3.10 -2.83 -60.51
C GLN A 12 -3.38 -1.55 -61.35
N ILE A 13 -3.11 -0.36 -60.75
CA ILE A 13 -2.76 1.02 -61.26
C ILE A 13 -3.91 1.98 -61.73
N PRO A 14 -3.80 3.37 -61.80
CA PRO A 14 -2.84 4.40 -61.28
C PRO A 14 -3.44 5.68 -60.60
N GLY A 15 -2.71 6.38 -59.71
CA GLY A 15 -1.94 7.65 -59.92
C GLY A 15 -2.51 8.74 -58.97
N VAL A 16 -1.81 9.65 -58.25
CA VAL A 16 -0.71 10.58 -58.54
C VAL A 16 -0.05 11.07 -57.21
N GLY A 17 1.28 11.08 -57.17
CA GLY A 17 2.20 12.13 -56.66
C GLY A 17 1.97 12.84 -55.31
N VAL A 18 2.95 12.74 -54.41
CA VAL A 18 3.85 13.85 -54.00
C VAL A 18 4.98 13.26 -53.14
N GLN A 19 6.20 13.46 -53.63
CA GLN A 19 7.47 13.14 -52.99
C GLN A 19 7.87 14.28 -52.06
N TRP A 20 8.31 13.98 -50.84
CA TRP A 20 9.28 14.83 -50.14
C TRP A 20 10.32 14.01 -49.41
N SER A 21 11.40 13.75 -50.14
CA SER A 21 12.69 13.32 -49.63
C SER A 21 13.47 14.54 -49.15
N ARG A 22 13.90 14.55 -47.88
CA ARG A 22 15.11 15.27 -47.46
C ARG A 22 15.96 14.40 -46.54
N LYS A 23 17.11 14.03 -47.09
CA LYS A 23 18.26 13.53 -46.36
C LYS A 23 18.93 14.72 -45.67
N TYR A 24 19.27 14.59 -44.40
CA TYR A 24 20.31 15.40 -43.78
C TYR A 24 21.41 14.46 -43.33
N HIS A 25 22.58 14.56 -43.98
CA HIS A 25 23.84 14.13 -43.41
C HIS A 25 24.43 15.32 -42.66
N THR A 26 24.84 15.14 -41.42
CA THR A 26 25.92 15.92 -40.82
C THR A 26 26.64 15.03 -39.82
N THR A 27 27.91 14.81 -40.11
CA THR A 27 28.88 14.12 -39.28
C THR A 27 29.44 15.08 -38.24
N ASN A 28 29.49 14.66 -36.98
CA ASN A 28 30.55 15.05 -36.03
C ASN A 28 30.67 13.97 -34.93
N LYS A 29 31.77 13.20 -34.99
CA LYS A 29 32.45 12.56 -33.84
C LYS A 29 33.35 13.65 -33.24
N LEU A 30 33.72 13.75 -31.96
CA LEU A 30 33.70 12.92 -30.75
C LEU A 30 34.12 13.88 -29.61
N SER A 31 33.56 13.81 -28.41
CA SER A 31 34.38 13.85 -27.19
C SER A 31 33.61 13.27 -26.01
N THR A 32 34.20 12.22 -25.47
CA THR A 32 33.87 11.54 -24.23
C THR A 32 34.03 12.49 -23.05
N THR A 33 33.01 12.62 -22.22
CA THR A 33 33.19 13.04 -20.82
C THR A 33 32.28 12.22 -19.92
N LYS A 34 32.93 11.34 -19.16
CA LYS A 34 32.51 10.70 -17.91
C LYS A 34 31.02 10.36 -17.76
N ASP A 35 30.73 9.07 -17.85
CA ASP A 35 29.74 8.43 -16.97
C ASP A 35 30.05 8.85 -15.53
N SER A 36 29.27 9.80 -15.03
CA SER A 36 29.08 9.92 -13.59
C SER A 36 28.09 8.81 -13.23
N PRO A 37 28.42 7.86 -12.33
CA PRO A 37 27.40 7.04 -11.75
C PRO A 37 26.40 7.98 -11.10
N GLN A 38 25.15 8.00 -11.58
CA GLN A 38 24.07 8.53 -10.76
C GLN A 38 24.09 7.75 -9.43
N PRO A 39 23.76 8.39 -8.29
CA PRO A 39 23.89 7.72 -7.00
C PRO A 39 23.02 6.48 -7.00
N VAL A 40 23.62 5.31 -6.75
CA VAL A 40 22.95 4.04 -6.46
C VAL A 40 22.33 4.13 -5.06
N GLU A 41 21.35 5.03 -4.92
CA GLU A 41 20.73 5.34 -3.63
C GLU A 41 19.23 5.54 -3.72
N GLU A 42 18.56 4.61 -4.39
CA GLU A 42 17.16 4.33 -4.10
C GLU A 42 16.95 2.85 -3.82
N LYS A 43 17.63 2.37 -2.77
CA LYS A 43 17.55 0.97 -2.33
C LYS A 43 16.20 0.61 -1.69
N VAL A 44 15.39 1.59 -1.30
CA VAL A 44 14.02 1.38 -0.82
C VAL A 44 13.14 2.58 -1.22
N GLY A 45 11.89 2.32 -1.59
CA GLY A 45 11.00 3.33 -2.16
C GLY A 45 10.65 4.46 -1.20
N ALA A 46 10.22 5.60 -1.75
CA ALA A 46 9.86 6.77 -0.95
C ALA A 46 8.79 6.45 0.12
N PHE A 47 7.81 5.60 -0.22
CA PHE A 47 6.76 5.16 0.70
C PHE A 47 7.32 4.36 1.88
N THR A 48 8.28 3.46 1.65
CA THR A 48 9.00 2.79 2.73
C THR A 48 9.60 3.78 3.70
N LYS A 49 10.33 4.78 3.20
CA LYS A 49 11.07 5.71 4.07
C LYS A 49 10.11 6.45 4.98
N ILE A 50 8.93 6.80 4.47
CA ILE A 50 7.85 7.40 5.25
C ILE A 50 7.36 6.40 6.31
N ILE A 51 7.02 5.17 5.93
CA ILE A 51 6.54 4.11 6.84
C ILE A 51 7.57 3.78 7.93
N GLU A 52 8.86 3.74 7.60
CA GLU A 52 9.93 3.50 8.56
C GLU A 52 10.14 4.69 9.48
N ALA A 53 10.03 5.93 8.96
CA ALA A 53 10.09 7.15 9.76
C ALA A 53 8.94 7.25 10.78
N MET A 54 7.80 6.61 10.54
CA MET A 54 6.70 6.53 11.51
C MET A 54 7.05 5.74 12.78
N GLY A 55 8.11 4.92 12.75
CA GLY A 55 8.65 4.28 13.95
C GLY A 55 7.83 3.13 14.56
N PHE A 56 6.70 2.72 13.95
CA PHE A 56 5.87 1.62 14.47
C PHE A 56 6.41 0.21 14.13
N THR A 57 7.18 0.09 13.05
CA THR A 57 7.59 -1.20 12.50
C THR A 57 8.46 -2.01 13.45
N GLY A 58 9.47 -1.39 14.04
CA GLY A 58 10.39 -2.03 14.99
C GLY A 58 9.68 -2.55 16.25
N PRO A 59 8.94 -1.70 16.98
CA PRO A 59 8.20 -2.10 18.16
C PRO A 59 7.23 -3.26 17.93
N LEU A 60 6.44 -3.21 16.85
CA LEU A 60 5.47 -4.28 16.54
C LEU A 60 6.16 -5.58 16.17
N LYS A 61 7.17 -5.54 15.30
CA LYS A 61 7.94 -6.74 14.94
C LYS A 61 8.53 -7.42 16.17
N TYR A 62 9.12 -6.66 17.09
CA TYR A 62 9.72 -7.20 18.31
C TYR A 62 8.67 -7.75 19.29
N ARG A 63 7.62 -6.98 19.59
CA ARG A 63 6.62 -7.35 20.61
C ARG A 63 5.68 -8.46 20.16
N CYS A 64 5.38 -8.53 18.86
CA CYS A 64 4.58 -9.60 18.26
C CYS A 64 5.44 -10.75 17.73
N GLN A 65 6.74 -10.78 18.07
CA GLN A 65 7.69 -11.84 17.69
C GLN A 65 7.66 -12.21 16.20
N MET A 66 7.47 -11.20 15.34
CA MET A 66 7.38 -11.43 13.91
C MET A 66 8.79 -11.68 13.34
N PRO A 67 8.95 -12.66 12.44
CA PRO A 67 10.25 -12.95 11.83
C PRO A 67 10.71 -11.79 10.95
N ASP A 68 12.02 -11.63 10.76
CA ASP A 68 12.56 -10.58 9.87
C ASP A 68 12.40 -10.94 8.40
N THR A 69 11.20 -10.74 7.86
CA THR A 69 10.86 -11.11 6.49
C THR A 69 10.09 -10.02 5.79
N PHE A 70 10.15 -10.05 4.46
CA PHE A 70 9.32 -9.20 3.60
C PHE A 70 7.82 -9.33 3.92
N ASN A 71 7.36 -10.53 4.25
CA ASN A 71 5.97 -10.77 4.62
C ASN A 71 5.60 -10.08 5.93
N SER A 72 6.46 -10.15 6.96
CA SER A 72 6.21 -9.45 8.23
C SER A 72 6.15 -7.94 8.04
N TRP A 73 7.06 -7.38 7.23
CA TRP A 73 7.00 -5.97 6.84
C TRP A 73 5.67 -5.64 6.14
N PHE A 74 5.27 -6.44 5.15
CA PHE A 74 4.02 -6.23 4.42
C PHE A 74 2.79 -6.26 5.33
N LEU A 75 2.70 -7.21 6.27
CA LEU A 75 1.57 -7.32 7.19
C LEU A 75 1.48 -6.15 8.17
N ILE A 76 2.63 -5.68 8.68
CA ILE A 76 2.70 -4.48 9.50
C ILE A 76 2.26 -3.25 8.67
N THR A 77 2.84 -3.05 7.48
CA THR A 77 2.47 -1.94 6.60
C THR A 77 0.99 -1.98 6.25
N LEU A 78 0.45 -3.15 5.92
CA LEU A 78 -0.96 -3.36 5.59
C LEU A 78 -1.90 -2.95 6.74
N LEU A 79 -1.56 -3.30 7.99
CA LEU A 79 -2.35 -2.91 9.15
C LEU A 79 -2.44 -1.38 9.29
N HIS A 80 -1.32 -0.67 9.10
CA HIS A 80 -1.29 0.79 9.25
C HIS A 80 -1.93 1.49 8.06
N VAL A 81 -1.69 1.00 6.85
CA VAL A 81 -2.39 1.48 5.65
C VAL A 81 -3.89 1.33 5.84
N TRP A 82 -4.38 0.19 6.31
CA TRP A 82 -5.81 0.01 6.59
C TRP A 82 -6.34 1.08 7.55
N MET A 83 -5.69 1.32 8.69
CA MET A 83 -6.10 2.37 9.64
C MET A 83 -6.14 3.76 8.99
N CYS A 84 -5.14 4.10 8.18
CA CYS A 84 -5.13 5.35 7.40
C CYS A 84 -6.30 5.41 6.40
N LEU A 85 -6.62 4.31 5.71
CA LEU A 85 -7.72 4.26 4.75
C LEU A 85 -9.06 4.46 5.44
N VAL A 86 -9.29 3.84 6.61
CA VAL A 86 -10.52 4.03 7.38
C VAL A 86 -10.68 5.50 7.77
N ARG A 87 -9.62 6.14 8.28
CA ARG A 87 -9.65 7.55 8.65
C ARG A 87 -9.87 8.46 7.45
N MET A 88 -9.13 8.26 6.36
CA MET A 88 -9.21 9.11 5.16
C MET A 88 -10.58 9.02 4.48
N LYS A 89 -11.25 7.87 4.50
CA LYS A 89 -12.59 7.72 3.86
C LYS A 89 -13.66 8.64 4.45
N GLN A 90 -13.48 9.10 5.68
CA GLN A 90 -14.41 10.02 6.35
C GLN A 90 -14.36 11.43 5.71
N GLU A 91 -13.28 11.79 5.02
CA GLU A 91 -13.05 13.09 4.39
C GLU A 91 -13.68 13.23 2.98
N GLY A 92 -14.78 12.52 2.74
CA GLY A 92 -15.56 12.62 1.50
C GLY A 92 -14.77 12.33 0.22
N ARG A 93 -14.89 13.22 -0.77
CA ARG A 93 -14.30 13.01 -2.11
C ARG A 93 -12.77 13.09 -2.10
N SER A 94 -12.22 14.08 -1.38
CA SER A 94 -10.77 14.26 -1.24
C SER A 94 -10.13 13.08 -0.50
N GLY A 95 -10.78 12.63 0.57
CA GLY A 95 -10.40 11.42 1.30
C GLY A 95 -10.35 10.16 0.43
N LYS A 96 -11.38 9.94 -0.40
CA LYS A 96 -11.41 8.83 -1.36
C LYS A 96 -10.30 8.91 -2.41
N TYR A 97 -9.95 10.11 -2.85
CA TYR A 97 -8.81 10.32 -3.74
C TYR A 97 -7.50 9.95 -3.03
N MET A 98 -7.30 10.44 -1.80
CA MET A 98 -6.11 10.13 -1.01
C MET A 98 -5.95 8.63 -0.76
N CYS A 99 -7.05 7.92 -0.47
CA CYS A 99 -7.04 6.46 -0.33
C CYS A 99 -6.46 5.75 -1.56
N ARG A 100 -6.79 6.21 -2.77
CA ARG A 100 -6.26 5.63 -4.02
C ARG A 100 -4.75 5.87 -4.14
N ILE A 101 -4.29 7.06 -3.76
CA ILE A 101 -2.88 7.43 -3.77
C ILE A 101 -2.08 6.59 -2.77
N ILE A 102 -2.57 6.45 -1.54
CA ILE A 102 -1.93 5.61 -0.50
C ILE A 102 -1.78 4.16 -0.99
N VAL A 103 -2.85 3.57 -1.52
CA VAL A 103 -2.82 2.18 -2.02
C VAL A 103 -1.87 2.05 -3.21
N HIS A 104 -1.85 3.03 -4.12
CA HIS A 104 -0.93 3.02 -5.26
C HIS A 104 0.53 2.98 -4.81
N PHE A 105 0.94 3.90 -3.93
CA PHE A 105 2.32 3.96 -3.45
C PHE A 105 2.70 2.76 -2.59
N MET A 106 1.76 2.20 -1.81
CA MET A 106 1.99 0.94 -1.09
C MET A 106 2.36 -0.20 -2.06
N TRP A 107 1.64 -0.33 -3.18
CA TRP A 107 1.93 -1.39 -4.15
C TRP A 107 3.21 -1.15 -4.93
N GLU A 108 3.51 0.09 -5.29
CA GLU A 108 4.79 0.45 -5.92
C GLU A 108 5.98 0.04 -5.04
N ASP A 109 5.86 0.27 -3.73
CA ASP A 109 6.89 -0.07 -2.75
C ASP A 109 7.04 -1.58 -2.53
N VAL A 110 5.93 -2.33 -2.54
CA VAL A 110 5.92 -3.80 -2.56
C VAL A 110 6.67 -4.33 -3.79
N GLU A 111 6.40 -3.78 -4.97
CA GLU A 111 7.08 -4.18 -6.20
C GLU A 111 8.57 -3.84 -6.17
N GLN A 112 8.92 -2.62 -5.76
CA GLN A 112 10.30 -2.15 -5.70
C GLN A 112 11.12 -3.01 -4.74
N ARG A 113 10.61 -3.28 -3.54
CA ARG A 113 11.27 -4.18 -2.58
C ARG A 113 11.45 -5.58 -3.16
N GLY A 114 10.45 -6.13 -3.84
CA GLY A 114 10.57 -7.41 -4.53
C GLY A 114 11.70 -7.43 -5.56
N ARG A 115 11.84 -6.36 -6.36
CA ARG A 115 12.93 -6.19 -7.32
C ARG A 115 14.30 -6.09 -6.64
N VAL A 116 14.41 -5.28 -5.57
CA VAL A 116 15.66 -5.08 -4.80
C VAL A 116 16.12 -6.39 -4.15
N MET A 117 15.19 -7.21 -3.67
CA MET A 117 15.48 -8.55 -3.12
C MET A 117 15.87 -9.58 -4.19
N GLY A 118 15.93 -9.19 -5.47
CA GLY A 118 16.31 -10.08 -6.56
C GLY A 118 15.25 -11.14 -6.90
N VAL A 119 13.99 -10.92 -6.50
CA VAL A 119 12.91 -11.87 -6.81
C VAL A 119 12.64 -11.84 -8.31
N ASN A 120 12.67 -13.03 -8.93
CA ASN A 120 12.35 -13.18 -10.35
C ASN A 120 10.97 -12.56 -10.68
N SER A 121 10.88 -11.78 -11.77
CA SER A 121 9.65 -11.04 -12.14
C SER A 121 8.40 -11.92 -12.26
N TYR A 122 8.53 -13.16 -12.74
CA TYR A 122 7.40 -14.09 -12.82
C TYR A 122 6.92 -14.51 -11.42
N ILE A 123 7.86 -14.83 -10.51
CA ILE A 123 7.56 -15.18 -9.12
C ILE A 123 6.98 -13.97 -8.39
N LEU A 124 7.55 -12.79 -8.60
CA LEU A 124 7.04 -11.53 -8.02
C LEU A 124 5.59 -11.30 -8.41
N LYS A 125 5.25 -11.43 -9.70
CA LYS A 125 3.87 -11.31 -10.19
C LYS A 125 2.92 -12.31 -9.53
N LYS A 126 3.35 -13.57 -9.34
CA LYS A 126 2.56 -14.59 -8.64
C LYS A 126 2.36 -14.24 -7.16
N ASN A 127 3.41 -13.78 -6.48
CA ASN A 127 3.34 -13.35 -5.08
C ASN A 127 2.42 -12.15 -4.91
N MET A 128 2.46 -11.18 -5.83
CA MET A 128 1.56 -10.02 -5.79
C MET A 128 0.08 -10.41 -5.82
N ILE A 129 -0.29 -11.44 -6.57
CA ILE A 129 -1.68 -11.95 -6.59
C ILE A 129 -2.08 -12.45 -5.19
N LEU A 130 -1.21 -13.23 -4.54
CA LEU A 130 -1.46 -13.71 -3.18
C LEU A 130 -1.53 -12.55 -2.17
N MET A 131 -0.61 -11.58 -2.29
CA MET A 131 -0.60 -10.40 -1.43
C MET A 131 -1.84 -9.53 -1.63
N THR A 132 -2.38 -9.46 -2.86
CA THR A 132 -3.63 -8.75 -3.17
C THR A 132 -4.81 -9.40 -2.45
N ASN A 133 -4.87 -10.74 -2.45
CA ASN A 133 -5.90 -11.46 -1.70
C ASN A 133 -5.77 -11.21 -0.19
N ASN A 134 -4.55 -11.22 0.34
CA ASN A 134 -4.30 -10.88 1.75
C ASN A 134 -4.70 -9.43 2.07
N PHE A 135 -4.44 -8.49 1.16
CA PHE A 135 -4.88 -7.10 1.29
C PHE A 135 -6.40 -7.03 1.45
N TYR A 136 -7.18 -7.61 0.53
CA TYR A 136 -8.64 -7.56 0.62
C TYR A 136 -9.20 -8.30 1.85
N ALA A 137 -8.63 -9.46 2.19
CA ALA A 137 -9.00 -10.19 3.39
C ALA A 137 -8.74 -9.37 4.67
N ALA A 138 -7.63 -8.65 4.72
CA ALA A 138 -7.30 -7.75 5.82
C ALA A 138 -8.28 -6.57 5.91
N ILE A 139 -8.56 -5.87 4.80
CA ILE A 139 -9.52 -4.75 4.81
C ILE A 139 -10.88 -5.20 5.35
N LEU A 140 -11.44 -6.28 4.79
CA LEU A 140 -12.75 -6.78 5.22
C LEU A 140 -12.73 -7.29 6.67
N GLY A 141 -11.72 -8.08 7.03
CA GLY A 141 -11.63 -8.65 8.37
C GLY A 141 -11.41 -7.60 9.45
N TYR A 142 -10.61 -6.56 9.18
CA TYR A 142 -10.37 -5.48 10.13
C TYR A 142 -11.55 -4.52 10.22
N ASP A 143 -12.22 -4.19 9.10
CA ASP A 143 -13.46 -3.40 9.11
C ASP A 143 -14.55 -4.09 9.95
N GLU A 144 -14.73 -5.41 9.79
CA GLU A 144 -15.66 -6.18 10.63
C GLU A 144 -15.20 -6.24 12.09
N GLY A 145 -13.90 -6.52 12.31
CA GLY A 145 -13.33 -6.66 13.65
C GLY A 145 -13.44 -5.38 14.48
N ILE A 146 -13.15 -4.22 13.90
CA ILE A 146 -13.18 -2.94 14.64
C ILE A 146 -14.61 -2.55 15.03
N LEU A 147 -15.62 -2.96 14.26
CA LEU A 147 -17.03 -2.75 14.57
C LEU A 147 -17.59 -3.76 15.57
N SER A 148 -16.80 -4.80 15.90
CA SER A 148 -17.16 -5.86 16.85
C SER A 148 -16.56 -5.62 18.24
N ASP A 149 -16.63 -6.62 19.11
CA ASP A 149 -15.95 -6.65 20.40
C ASP A 149 -14.46 -7.03 20.24
N ASP A 150 -13.73 -7.06 21.36
CA ASP A 150 -12.30 -7.36 21.33
C ASP A 150 -11.99 -8.81 20.92
N HIS A 151 -12.91 -9.76 21.13
CA HIS A 151 -12.76 -11.12 20.62
C HIS A 151 -12.87 -11.15 19.08
N GLY A 152 -13.83 -10.43 18.51
CA GLY A 152 -13.99 -10.30 17.06
C GLY A 152 -12.76 -9.67 16.41
N LEU A 153 -12.26 -8.57 16.97
CA LEU A 153 -11.04 -7.91 16.49
C LEU A 153 -9.79 -8.79 16.67
N ALA A 154 -9.64 -9.46 17.82
CA ALA A 154 -8.56 -10.41 18.06
C ALA A 154 -8.55 -11.54 17.02
N ALA A 155 -9.73 -12.09 16.71
CA ALA A 155 -9.87 -13.14 15.72
C ALA A 155 -9.50 -12.66 14.30
N ALA A 156 -9.88 -11.43 13.94
CA ALA A 156 -9.47 -10.82 12.67
C ALA A 156 -7.95 -10.67 12.59
N LEU A 157 -7.33 -10.06 13.60
CA LEU A 157 -5.88 -9.87 13.68
C LEU A 157 -5.12 -11.21 13.68
N TRP A 158 -5.63 -12.22 14.36
CA TRP A 158 -5.04 -13.56 14.36
C TRP A 158 -5.01 -14.17 12.96
N ARG A 159 -6.14 -14.08 12.22
CA ARG A 159 -6.25 -14.66 10.86
C ARG A 159 -5.32 -13.98 9.87
N THR A 160 -5.17 -12.66 9.95
CA THR A 160 -4.50 -11.87 8.90
C THR A 160 -3.11 -11.41 9.32
N PHE A 161 -2.97 -10.65 10.41
CA PHE A 161 -1.70 -10.11 10.88
C PHE A 161 -0.73 -11.22 11.35
N PHE A 162 -1.24 -12.19 12.10
CA PHE A 162 -0.44 -13.33 12.55
C PHE A 162 -0.48 -14.52 11.58
N ASN A 163 -1.25 -14.43 10.50
CA ASN A 163 -1.42 -15.51 9.53
C ASN A 163 -1.76 -16.86 10.20
N GLN A 164 -2.66 -16.82 11.19
CA GLN A 164 -3.11 -17.97 11.99
C GLN A 164 -1.98 -18.62 12.83
N LYS A 165 -0.88 -17.91 13.04
CA LYS A 165 0.32 -18.37 13.75
C LYS A 165 0.64 -17.40 14.90
N CYS A 166 -0.16 -17.48 15.95
CA CYS A 166 0.10 -16.81 17.22
C CYS A 166 -0.32 -17.75 18.34
N GLU A 167 0.66 -18.20 19.12
CA GLU A 167 0.46 -19.13 20.24
C GLU A 167 0.30 -18.40 21.58
N ASP A 168 0.80 -17.16 21.68
CA ASP A 168 0.71 -16.36 22.90
C ASP A 168 -0.46 -15.36 22.80
N PRO A 169 -1.58 -15.59 23.51
CA PRO A 169 -2.74 -14.70 23.46
C PRO A 169 -2.43 -13.27 23.93
N ARG A 170 -1.37 -13.06 24.72
CA ARG A 170 -0.94 -11.73 25.18
C ARG A 170 -0.45 -10.85 24.03
N GLN A 171 0.09 -11.45 22.96
CA GLN A 171 0.48 -10.69 21.76
C GLN A 171 -0.74 -10.21 20.99
N LEU A 172 -1.82 -11.01 21.02
CA LEU A 172 -3.09 -10.69 20.41
C LEU A 172 -3.79 -9.56 21.18
N GLU A 173 -3.85 -9.68 22.50
CA GLU A 173 -4.36 -8.64 23.40
C GLU A 173 -3.63 -7.31 23.21
N LEU A 174 -2.28 -7.33 23.20
CA LEU A 174 -1.47 -6.15 22.95
C LEU A 174 -1.81 -5.48 21.61
N LEU A 175 -1.99 -6.29 20.55
CA LEU A 175 -2.29 -5.75 19.22
C LEU A 175 -3.72 -5.22 19.12
N VAL A 176 -4.68 -5.85 19.79
CA VAL A 176 -6.06 -5.34 19.91
C VAL A 176 -6.06 -3.99 20.61
N GLU A 177 -5.41 -3.88 21.78
CA GLU A 177 -5.29 -2.62 22.51
C GLU A 177 -4.63 -1.55 21.63
N TYR A 178 -3.56 -1.91 20.94
CA TYR A 178 -2.88 -1.03 20.00
C TYR A 178 -3.82 -0.50 18.91
N VAL A 179 -4.53 -1.38 18.22
CA VAL A 179 -5.42 -0.99 17.11
C VAL A 179 -6.56 -0.10 17.61
N ARG A 180 -7.23 -0.47 18.72
CA ARG A 180 -8.29 0.34 19.34
C ARG A 180 -7.79 1.75 19.65
N LYS A 181 -6.62 1.82 20.27
CA LYS A 181 -5.95 3.07 20.64
C LYS A 181 -5.61 3.92 19.41
N GLN A 182 -5.03 3.33 18.37
CA GLN A 182 -4.67 4.08 17.17
C GLN A 182 -5.91 4.61 16.47
N MET A 183 -6.94 3.79 16.28
CA MET A 183 -8.18 4.22 15.63
C MET A 183 -8.82 5.39 16.37
N GLN A 184 -8.94 5.30 17.70
CA GLN A 184 -9.45 6.39 18.52
C GLN A 184 -8.62 7.68 18.36
N TYR A 185 -7.30 7.56 18.28
CA TYR A 185 -6.43 8.71 18.10
C TYR A 185 -6.53 9.32 16.70
N LEU A 186 -6.55 8.48 15.65
CA LEU A 186 -6.71 8.91 14.26
C LEU A 186 -8.03 9.64 14.06
N ASP A 187 -9.13 9.14 14.63
CA ASP A 187 -10.45 9.78 14.55
C ASP A 187 -10.47 11.16 15.23
N SER A 188 -9.58 11.41 16.20
CA SER A 188 -9.46 12.72 16.86
C SER A 188 -8.67 13.76 16.06
N MET A 189 -7.99 13.36 14.98
CA MET A 189 -7.20 14.27 14.14
C MET A 189 -8.07 15.12 13.21
N ASN A 190 -7.63 16.35 12.95
CA ASN A 190 -8.28 17.25 11.99
C ASN A 190 -8.13 16.71 10.55
N GLY A 191 -9.26 16.57 9.85
CA GLY A 191 -9.31 16.04 8.49
C GLY A 191 -8.70 16.93 7.42
N GLU A 192 -8.88 18.25 7.54
CA GLU A 192 -8.34 19.24 6.60
C GLU A 192 -6.81 19.27 6.68
N ASP A 193 -6.26 19.31 7.91
CA ASP A 193 -4.82 19.26 8.14
C ASP A 193 -4.22 17.96 7.62
N LEU A 194 -4.90 16.82 7.85
CA LEU A 194 -4.47 15.52 7.34
C LEU A 194 -4.45 15.49 5.81
N LEU A 195 -5.47 16.04 5.15
CA LEU A 195 -5.52 16.10 3.68
C LEU A 195 -4.47 17.03 3.09
N LEU A 196 -4.15 18.12 3.79
CA LEU A 196 -3.18 19.11 3.34
C LEU A 196 -1.73 18.63 3.51
N THR A 197 -1.42 18.05 4.67
CA THR A 197 -0.05 17.70 5.07
C THR A 197 0.31 16.24 4.73
N GLY A 198 -0.67 15.34 4.79
CA GLY A 198 -0.43 13.89 4.74
C GLY A 198 0.30 13.33 5.97
N GLU A 199 0.48 14.14 7.02
CA GLU A 199 1.21 13.74 8.22
C GLU A 199 0.32 12.95 9.17
N VAL A 200 0.63 11.67 9.37
CA VAL A 200 -0.08 10.81 10.32
C VAL A 200 0.84 10.48 11.49
N SER A 201 0.51 10.96 12.69
CA SER A 201 1.23 10.57 13.91
C SER A 201 0.65 9.29 14.50
N TRP A 202 1.48 8.52 15.20
CA TRP A 202 1.09 7.25 15.82
C TRP A 202 1.37 7.28 17.32
N ARG A 203 0.46 6.74 18.12
CA ARG A 203 0.72 6.58 19.56
C ARG A 203 1.72 5.45 19.79
N PRO A 204 2.55 5.50 20.84
CA PRO A 204 3.46 4.41 21.19
C PRO A 204 2.73 3.08 21.38
N LEU A 205 3.35 1.98 20.96
CA LEU A 205 2.78 0.63 21.13
C LEU A 205 2.45 0.35 22.60
N VAL A 206 3.39 0.63 23.50
CA VAL A 206 3.20 0.54 24.95
C VAL A 206 3.36 1.93 25.56
N GLU A 207 2.32 2.40 26.24
CA GLU A 207 2.35 3.66 26.96
C GLU A 207 3.01 3.45 28.32
N LYS A 208 3.91 4.35 28.71
CA LYS A 208 4.51 4.32 30.05
C LYS A 208 3.56 4.85 31.12
N ASN A 209 2.47 5.52 30.72
CA ASN A 209 1.56 6.22 31.62
C ASN A 209 0.09 5.97 31.22
N PRO A 210 -0.73 5.24 32.00
CA PRO A 210 -2.07 4.81 31.61
C PRO A 210 -3.12 5.94 31.52
N GLN A 211 -2.77 7.18 31.89
CA GLN A 211 -3.68 8.33 31.86
C GLN A 211 -3.75 9.05 30.49
N SER A 212 -2.94 8.65 29.49
CA SER A 212 -3.01 9.22 28.13
C SER A 212 -4.09 8.60 27.23
N ILE A 213 -4.90 7.67 27.77
CA ILE A 213 -6.10 7.20 27.10
C ILE A 213 -7.05 8.40 27.00
N LEU A 214 -7.15 8.99 25.81
CA LEU A 214 -8.17 9.97 25.48
C LEU A 214 -9.50 9.43 25.99
N LYS A 215 -10.17 10.16 26.89
CA LYS A 215 -11.52 9.80 27.30
C LYS A 215 -12.38 9.76 26.01
N PRO A 216 -13.17 8.70 25.79
CA PRO A 216 -14.05 8.65 24.62
C PRO A 216 -14.90 9.92 24.60
N HIS A 217 -14.88 10.63 23.48
CA HIS A 217 -15.80 11.73 23.27
C HIS A 217 -17.21 11.14 23.28
N SER A 218 -18.06 11.59 24.20
CA SER A 218 -19.48 11.23 24.19
C SER A 218 -20.06 11.57 22.81
N PRO A 219 -20.88 10.69 22.20
CA PRO A 219 -21.49 10.99 20.92
C PRO A 219 -22.24 12.31 21.03
N THR A 220 -21.85 13.29 20.22
CA THR A 220 -22.62 14.52 20.03
C THR A 220 -23.87 14.11 19.26
N TYR A 221 -24.90 13.67 19.97
CA TYR A 221 -26.23 13.61 19.40
C TYR A 221 -26.63 15.06 19.21
N ASN A 222 -26.65 15.52 17.97
CA ASN A 222 -27.25 16.80 17.66
C ASN A 222 -28.74 16.66 17.99
N ASP A 223 -29.14 17.15 19.17
CA ASP A 223 -30.54 17.32 19.61
C ASP A 223 -31.28 18.39 18.77
N GLU A 224 -30.95 18.53 17.49
CA GLU A 224 -31.80 19.23 16.51
C GLU A 224 -32.86 18.23 16.04
N GLY A 225 -33.68 17.80 17.00
CA GLY A 225 -35.00 17.27 16.72
C GLY A 225 -35.95 18.45 16.54
N LEU A 226 -36.34 18.69 15.28
CA LEU A 226 -37.70 18.98 14.81
C LEU A 226 -37.72 19.11 13.27
#